data_AF-A0A959KX29-F1
#
_entry.id   AF-A0A959KX29-F1
#
_cell.length_a   1.000
_cell.length_b   1.000
_cell.length_c   1.000
_cell.angle_alpha   90.00
_cell.angle_beta   90.00
_cell.angle_gamma   90.00
#
_symmetry.space_group_name_H-M   'P 1'
#
loop_
_entity.id
_entity.type
_entity.pdbx_description
1 polymer ?
#
loop_
_entity_poly.entity_id
_entity_poly.type
_entity_poly.pdbx_seq_one_letter_code
_entity_poly.pdbx_strand_id
1 'polypeptide(L)'
;YDSDGHLTKLDRSCANQADCYSQTYTWADGNLLSILRQRANGEQVSWTYSYDPAENVEGIFYFAVDGPEHIGFSVYGWNLYGRPPRNLVASEVRTDPDQSTHRWDLSYTFSAEGYVNKRTLAPSPGGQAIVQKFDYDCEYVEE
;
A
#
# COMPACT_ATOMS: atom_id res chain seq x y z
N TYR A 1 16.60 -1.99 -3.49
CA TYR A 1 16.27 -0.56 -3.57
C TYR A 1 16.79 -0.01 -4.88
N ASP A 2 16.10 0.96 -5.48
CA ASP A 2 16.64 1.75 -6.59
C ASP A 2 17.55 2.88 -6.06
N SER A 3 18.07 3.73 -6.96
CA SER A 3 18.95 4.86 -6.61
C SER A 3 18.25 5.95 -5.81
N ASP A 4 16.92 6.03 -5.89
CA ASP A 4 16.10 7.04 -5.21
C ASP A 4 15.67 6.55 -3.82
N GLY A 5 15.98 5.30 -3.47
CA GLY A 5 15.66 4.69 -2.19
C GLY A 5 14.28 4.04 -2.14
N HIS A 6 13.63 3.80 -3.29
CA HIS A 6 12.41 3.02 -3.35
C HIS A 6 12.70 1.52 -3.23
N LEU A 7 11.82 0.79 -2.56
CA LEU A 7 11.89 -0.66 -2.48
C LEU A 7 11.61 -1.26 -3.86
N THR A 8 12.52 -2.10 -4.38
CA THR A 8 12.36 -2.75 -5.71
C THR A 8 12.11 -4.25 -5.63
N LYS A 9 12.54 -4.89 -4.54
CA LYS A 9 12.35 -6.32 -4.31
C LYS A 9 12.34 -6.63 -2.81
N LEU A 10 11.48 -7.57 -2.41
CA LEU A 10 11.43 -8.14 -1.07
C LEU A 10 11.27 -9.66 -1.19
N ASP A 11 12.22 -10.41 -0.65
CA ASP A 11 12.15 -11.87 -0.58
C ASP A 11 11.85 -12.29 0.86
N ARG A 12 10.75 -13.00 1.09
CA ARG A 12 10.39 -13.55 2.39
C ARG A 12 10.74 -15.04 2.42
N SER A 13 11.73 -15.38 3.23
CA SER A 13 12.05 -16.77 3.58
C SER A 13 11.19 -17.21 4.77
N CYS A 14 10.51 -18.36 4.63
CA CYS A 14 9.63 -18.93 5.65
C CYS A 14 9.99 -20.39 5.91
N ALA A 15 9.71 -20.88 7.13
CA ALA A 15 9.89 -22.30 7.46
C ALA A 15 8.93 -23.21 6.66
N ASN A 16 7.72 -22.70 6.38
CA ASN A 16 6.76 -23.32 5.49
C ASN A 16 6.87 -22.71 4.09
N GLN A 17 7.14 -23.55 3.08
CA GLN A 17 7.27 -23.09 1.69
C GLN A 17 6.00 -22.42 1.16
N ALA A 18 4.81 -22.82 1.63
CA ALA A 18 3.56 -22.18 1.20
C ALA A 18 3.46 -20.69 1.58
N ASP A 19 4.23 -20.27 2.59
CA ASP A 19 4.28 -18.90 3.10
C ASP A 19 5.47 -18.10 2.54
N CYS A 20 6.41 -18.77 1.84
CA CYS A 20 7.53 -18.12 1.17
C CYS A 20 7.03 -17.36 -0.06
N TYR A 21 7.56 -16.16 -0.27
CA TYR A 21 7.27 -15.40 -1.47
C TYR A 21 8.40 -14.46 -1.87
N SER A 22 8.44 -14.11 -3.14
CA SER A 22 9.18 -12.97 -3.70
C SER A 22 8.17 -11.89 -4.09
N GLN A 23 8.46 -10.64 -3.75
CA GLN A 23 7.71 -9.46 -4.18
C GLN A 23 8.62 -8.55 -4.97
N THR A 24 8.16 -8.13 -6.15
CA THR A 24 8.83 -7.13 -7.00
C THR A 24 7.96 -5.89 -7.08
N TYR A 25 8.60 -4.72 -7.07
CA TYR A 25 7.96 -3.41 -7.00
C TYR A 25 8.42 -2.58 -8.19
N THR A 26 7.47 -2.06 -8.96
CA THR A 26 7.75 -1.26 -10.16
C THR A 26 7.42 0.20 -9.90
N TRP A 27 8.37 1.09 -10.16
CA TRP A 27 8.24 2.52 -9.90
C TRP A 27 8.37 3.32 -11.18
N ALA A 28 7.67 4.45 -11.24
CA ALA A 28 7.86 5.48 -12.26
C ALA A 28 7.51 6.85 -11.68
N ASP A 29 8.32 7.87 -12.02
CA ASP A 29 8.10 9.26 -11.61
C ASP A 29 7.91 9.46 -10.10
N GLY A 30 8.57 8.63 -9.28
CA GLY A 30 8.48 8.65 -7.82
C GLY A 30 7.21 7.97 -7.25
N ASN A 31 6.43 7.28 -8.07
CA ASN A 31 5.21 6.57 -7.67
C ASN A 31 5.30 5.06 -7.92
N LEU A 32 4.74 4.26 -7.01
CA LEU A 32 4.71 2.80 -7.14
C LEU A 32 3.60 2.39 -8.12
N LEU A 33 3.95 1.94 -9.32
CA LEU A 33 2.97 1.54 -10.32
C LEU A 33 2.35 0.18 -10.05
N SER A 34 3.17 -0.79 -9.63
CA SER A 34 2.71 -2.16 -9.45
C SER A 34 3.56 -2.97 -8.48
N ILE A 35 2.93 -4.01 -7.95
CA ILE A 35 3.57 -5.05 -7.17
C ILE A 35 3.25 -6.40 -7.80
N LEU A 36 4.25 -7.25 -7.90
CA LEU A 36 4.09 -8.64 -8.28
C LEU A 36 4.57 -9.53 -7.15
N ARG A 37 3.68 -10.30 -6.54
CA ARG A 37 4.01 -11.34 -5.57
C ARG A 37 3.97 -12.70 -6.25
N GLN A 38 5.05 -13.46 -6.09
CA GLN A 38 5.15 -14.85 -6.50
C GLN A 38 5.40 -15.70 -5.26
N ARG A 39 4.43 -16.55 -4.91
CA ARG A 39 4.56 -17.53 -3.83
C ARG A 39 5.35 -18.75 -4.32
N ALA A 40 6.02 -19.46 -3.41
CA ALA A 40 6.82 -20.62 -3.80
C ALA A 40 6.00 -21.80 -4.36
N ASN A 41 4.69 -21.85 -4.06
CA ASN A 41 3.74 -22.80 -4.66
C ASN A 41 3.35 -22.45 -6.11
N GLY A 42 3.86 -21.35 -6.67
CA GLY A 42 3.58 -20.89 -8.03
C GLY A 42 2.41 -19.93 -8.14
N GLU A 43 1.68 -19.66 -7.05
CA GLU A 43 0.60 -18.66 -7.07
C GLU A 43 1.16 -17.25 -7.26
N GLN A 44 0.44 -16.47 -8.06
CA GLN A 44 0.79 -15.11 -8.39
C GLN A 44 -0.35 -14.17 -8.00
N VAL A 45 -0.01 -13.12 -7.25
CA VAL A 45 -0.92 -12.01 -6.94
C VAL A 45 -0.26 -10.73 -7.42
N SER A 46 -1.00 -9.87 -8.11
CA SER A 46 -0.49 -8.57 -8.54
C SER A 46 -1.36 -7.43 -8.08
N TRP A 47 -0.74 -6.28 -7.84
CA TRP A 47 -1.41 -5.03 -7.53
C TRP A 47 -0.97 -3.97 -8.54
N THR A 48 -1.91 -3.14 -8.99
CA THR A 48 -1.62 -1.95 -9.78
C THR A 48 -2.27 -0.74 -9.13
N TYR A 49 -1.60 0.40 -9.25
CA TYR A 49 -1.99 1.63 -8.56
C TYR A 49 -2.15 2.77 -9.56
N SER A 50 -3.15 3.61 -9.28
CA SER A 50 -3.25 4.94 -9.88
C SER A 50 -3.15 6.01 -8.81
N TYR A 51 -2.79 7.22 -9.20
CA TYR A 51 -2.43 8.29 -8.29
C TYR A 51 -3.25 9.55 -8.55
N ASP A 52 -3.59 10.23 -7.45
CA ASP A 52 -4.15 11.57 -7.45
C ASP A 52 -3.01 12.58 -7.66
N PRO A 53 -3.22 13.71 -8.36
CA PRO A 53 -2.22 14.78 -8.44
C PRO A 53 -1.81 15.37 -7.08
N ALA A 54 -2.61 15.20 -6.02
CA ALA A 54 -2.26 15.61 -4.67
C ALA A 54 -0.96 14.94 -4.18
N GLU A 55 -0.05 15.75 -3.65
CA GLU A 55 1.22 15.29 -3.12
C GLU A 55 1.02 14.55 -1.79
N ASN A 56 1.80 13.49 -1.60
CA ASN A 56 1.84 12.69 -0.39
C ASN A 56 2.84 13.28 0.61
N VAL A 57 2.54 14.49 1.09
CA VAL A 57 3.43 15.25 1.98
C VAL A 57 3.72 14.54 3.31
N GLU A 58 2.87 13.59 3.69
CA GLU A 58 2.97 12.80 4.92
C GLU A 58 3.76 11.49 4.74
N GLY A 59 4.12 11.14 3.50
CA GLY A 59 4.77 9.87 3.20
C GLY A 59 3.90 8.65 3.46
N ILE A 60 2.58 8.81 3.34
CA ILE A 60 1.60 7.77 3.59
C ILE A 60 1.58 6.77 2.43
N PHE A 61 1.91 5.50 2.68
CA PHE A 61 1.63 4.46 1.71
C PHE A 61 1.24 3.15 2.37
N TYR A 62 0.27 2.46 1.78
CA TYR A 62 -0.32 1.26 2.35
C TYR A 62 -0.32 0.11 1.34
N PHE A 63 -0.02 -1.08 1.84
CA PHE A 63 -0.25 -2.32 1.12
C PHE A 63 -1.58 -2.93 1.56
N ALA A 64 -2.38 -3.41 0.62
CA ALA A 64 -3.26 -4.53 0.92
C ALA A 64 -2.39 -5.80 1.03
N VAL A 65 -1.92 -6.12 2.24
CA VAL A 65 -1.31 -7.41 2.51
C VAL A 65 -2.46 -8.41 2.69
N ASP A 66 -2.45 -9.49 1.90
CA ASP A 66 -3.43 -10.58 1.88
C ASP A 66 -4.22 -10.82 3.19
N GLY A 67 -5.54 -10.75 3.08
CA GLY A 67 -6.51 -11.34 4.01
C GLY A 67 -7.40 -10.33 4.76
N PRO A 68 -8.65 -10.71 5.12
CA PRO A 68 -9.54 -9.88 5.95
C PRO A 68 -8.99 -9.59 7.36
N GLU A 69 -7.88 -10.20 7.74
CA GLU A 69 -7.30 -10.14 9.10
C GLU A 69 -5.96 -9.40 9.16
N HIS A 70 -5.36 -9.00 8.04
CA HIS A 70 -4.01 -8.41 8.02
C HIS A 70 -3.93 -7.14 7.17
N ILE A 71 -4.80 -6.17 7.46
CA ILE A 71 -4.53 -4.77 7.06
C ILE A 71 -3.48 -4.22 8.05
N GLY A 72 -2.22 -4.57 7.81
CA GLY A 72 -1.08 -4.06 8.59
C GLY A 72 -0.77 -2.62 8.22
N PHE A 73 -1.31 -1.68 8.98
CA PHE A 73 -1.12 -0.24 8.79
C PHE A 73 0.21 0.20 9.39
N SER A 74 0.97 1.02 8.66
CA SER A 74 1.93 1.90 9.30
C SER A 74 2.16 3.15 8.45
N VAL A 75 1.74 4.30 9.00
CA VAL A 75 2.16 5.66 8.57
C VAL A 75 3.69 5.81 8.62
N TYR A 76 4.38 4.93 9.36
CA TYR A 76 5.83 4.93 9.55
C TYR A 76 6.56 3.74 8.91
N GLY A 77 5.82 2.81 8.27
CA GLY A 77 6.36 1.52 7.83
C GLY A 77 7.29 1.65 6.64
N TRP A 78 7.07 2.67 5.80
CA TRP A 78 7.93 2.93 4.66
C TRP A 78 9.28 3.46 5.05
N ASN A 79 9.40 4.37 6.04
CA ASN A 79 10.72 4.79 6.51
C ASN A 79 11.61 3.61 6.96
N LEU A 80 11.03 2.46 7.33
CA LEU A 80 11.77 1.22 7.64
C LEU A 80 12.14 0.38 6.40
N TYR A 81 11.42 0.53 5.27
CA TYR A 81 11.55 -0.31 4.07
C TYR A 81 11.68 0.44 2.73
N GLY A 82 11.81 1.77 2.69
CA GLY A 82 12.00 2.59 1.48
C GLY A 82 11.25 3.93 1.45
N ARG A 83 11.43 4.73 0.41
CA ARG A 83 10.64 5.96 0.25
C ARG A 83 9.18 5.64 -0.15
N PRO A 84 8.18 6.33 0.43
CA PRO A 84 6.80 6.22 -0.01
C PRO A 84 6.61 6.89 -1.38
N PRO A 85 5.53 6.57 -2.12
CA PRO A 85 5.17 7.28 -3.32
C PRO A 85 4.96 8.77 -3.12
N ARG A 86 5.36 9.52 -4.14
CA ARG A 86 5.25 10.96 -4.20
C ARG A 86 3.82 11.47 -4.08
N ASN A 87 2.86 10.73 -4.62
CA ASN A 87 1.46 11.12 -4.70
C ASN A 87 0.55 10.18 -3.91
N LEU A 88 -0.64 10.67 -3.56
CA LEU A 88 -1.66 9.85 -2.91
C LEU A 88 -2.25 8.85 -3.91
N VAL A 89 -2.47 7.62 -3.45
CA VAL A 89 -3.08 6.57 -4.28
C VAL A 89 -4.55 6.89 -4.50
N ALA A 90 -4.98 7.01 -5.75
CA ALA A 90 -6.37 7.22 -6.13
C ALA A 90 -7.14 5.90 -6.28
N SER A 91 -6.48 4.84 -6.77
CA SER A 91 -7.08 3.51 -6.83
C SER A 91 -6.05 2.39 -6.75
N GLU A 92 -6.53 1.24 -6.31
CA GLU A 92 -5.79 -0.02 -6.29
C GLU A 92 -6.59 -1.08 -7.03
N VAL A 93 -5.94 -1.86 -7.88
CA VAL A 93 -6.51 -3.07 -8.48
C VAL A 93 -5.62 -4.25 -8.12
N ARG A 94 -6.21 -5.23 -7.44
CA ARG A 94 -5.59 -6.53 -7.16
C ARG A 94 -6.09 -7.55 -8.17
N THR A 95 -5.18 -8.38 -8.67
CA THR A 95 -5.49 -9.57 -9.47
C THR A 95 -4.99 -10.80 -8.71
N ASP A 96 -5.90 -11.73 -8.48
CA ASP A 96 -5.64 -12.97 -7.75
C ASP A 96 -5.16 -14.11 -8.64
N PRO A 97 -4.68 -15.23 -8.07
CA PRO A 97 -4.12 -16.33 -8.86
C PRO A 97 -5.14 -16.91 -9.84
N ASP A 98 -6.42 -16.92 -9.46
CA ASP A 98 -7.54 -17.33 -10.30
C ASP A 98 -7.95 -16.30 -11.37
N GLN A 99 -7.18 -15.21 -11.51
CA GLN A 99 -7.40 -14.08 -12.41
C GLN A 99 -8.63 -13.23 -12.08
N SER A 100 -9.27 -13.44 -10.92
CA SER A 100 -10.29 -12.51 -10.43
C SER A 100 -9.63 -11.17 -10.08
N THR A 101 -10.38 -10.08 -10.25
CA THR A 101 -9.89 -8.73 -9.98
C THR A 101 -10.74 -8.05 -8.92
N HIS A 102 -10.08 -7.31 -8.06
CA HIS A 102 -10.69 -6.53 -7.00
C HIS A 102 -10.18 -5.11 -7.10
N ARG A 103 -11.09 -4.15 -7.23
CA ARG A 103 -10.75 -2.74 -7.32
C ARG A 103 -11.23 -2.00 -6.09
N TRP A 104 -10.39 -1.10 -5.59
CA TRP A 104 -10.76 -0.11 -4.60
C TRP A 104 -10.45 1.28 -5.14
N ASP A 105 -11.42 2.17 -5.05
CA ASP A 105 -11.23 3.60 -5.27
C ASP A 105 -11.04 4.27 -3.91
N LEU A 106 -10.00 5.10 -3.82
CA LEU A 106 -9.56 5.73 -2.58
C LEU A 106 -9.92 7.22 -2.60
N SER A 107 -10.41 7.70 -1.48
CA SER A 107 -10.65 9.14 -1.25
C SER A 107 -10.12 9.56 0.10
N TYR A 108 -9.72 10.82 0.19
CA TYR A 108 -9.07 11.40 1.36
C TYR A 108 -9.80 12.65 1.80
N THR A 109 -9.84 12.89 3.10
CA THR A 109 -10.17 14.21 3.66
C THR A 109 -9.01 14.68 4.50
N PHE A 110 -8.72 15.97 4.41
CA PHE A 110 -7.57 16.57 5.07
C PHE A 110 -8.00 17.38 6.29
N SER A 111 -7.10 17.52 7.26
CA SER A 111 -7.19 18.47 8.37
C SER A 111 -6.96 19.90 7.87
N ALA A 112 -7.16 20.88 8.73
CA ALA A 112 -6.93 22.28 8.39
C ALA A 112 -5.45 22.57 8.07
N GLU A 113 -4.54 21.78 8.65
CA GLU A 113 -3.09 21.85 8.47
C GLU A 113 -2.61 21.09 7.22
N GLY A 114 -3.51 20.43 6.48
CA GLY A 114 -3.19 19.71 5.24
C GLY A 114 -2.83 18.23 5.44
N TYR A 115 -3.01 17.68 6.64
CA TYR A 115 -2.75 16.27 6.95
C TYR A 115 -3.95 15.38 6.59
N VAL A 116 -3.76 14.15 6.11
CA VAL A 116 -4.86 13.23 5.80
C VAL A 116 -5.56 12.78 7.09
N ASN A 117 -6.70 13.38 7.43
CA ASN A 117 -7.50 13.01 8.61
C ASN A 117 -8.28 11.70 8.40
N LYS A 118 -8.78 11.45 7.19
CA LYS A 118 -9.57 10.24 6.90
C LYS A 118 -9.30 9.76 5.50
N ARG A 119 -9.33 8.44 5.34
CA ARG A 119 -9.31 7.73 4.06
C ARG A 119 -10.50 6.81 3.95
N THR A 120 -11.07 6.71 2.76
CA THR A 120 -12.14 5.78 2.44
C THR A 120 -11.72 4.91 1.27
N LEU A 121 -11.76 3.59 1.44
CA LEU A 121 -11.55 2.61 0.38
C LEU A 121 -12.92 2.06 -0.02
N ALA A 122 -13.37 2.40 -1.23
CA ALA A 122 -14.64 1.96 -1.78
C ALA A 122 -14.41 0.81 -2.77
N PRO A 123 -14.89 -0.42 -2.48
CA PRO A 123 -14.81 -1.52 -3.44
C PRO A 123 -15.63 -1.22 -4.71
N SER A 124 -15.13 -1.66 -5.87
CA SER A 124 -15.79 -1.53 -7.16
C SER A 124 -15.83 -2.88 -7.90
N PRO A 125 -17.01 -3.37 -8.35
CA PRO A 125 -18.32 -2.70 -8.29
C PRO A 125 -19.05 -2.94 -6.96
N GLY A 126 -19.20 -1.88 -6.16
CA GLY A 126 -20.01 -1.90 -4.93
C GLY A 126 -19.43 -2.76 -3.81
N GLY A 127 -19.86 -2.46 -2.58
CA GLY A 127 -19.40 -3.14 -1.37
C GLY A 127 -19.40 -2.20 -0.19
N GLN A 128 -19.17 -2.75 1.00
CA GLN A 128 -19.00 -1.93 2.19
C GLN A 128 -17.67 -1.20 2.10
N ALA A 129 -17.72 0.14 2.10
CA ALA A 129 -16.52 0.94 2.14
C ALA A 129 -15.80 0.77 3.48
N ILE A 130 -14.48 0.65 3.41
CA ILE A 130 -13.62 0.64 4.59
C ILE A 130 -13.23 2.08 4.87
N VAL A 131 -13.63 2.60 6.03
CA VAL A 131 -13.29 3.94 6.47
C VAL A 131 -12.19 3.87 7.52
N GLN A 132 -11.10 4.59 7.28
CA GLN A 132 -10.01 4.76 8.22
C GLN A 132 -9.90 6.22 8.64
N LYS A 133 -9.84 6.45 9.94
CA LYS A 133 -9.50 7.76 10.52
C LYS A 133 -8.07 7.73 11.03
N PHE A 134 -7.38 8.85 10.91
CA PHE A 134 -6.02 9.04 11.38
C PHE A 134 -6.08 10.08 12.50
N ASP A 135 -5.83 9.62 13.72
CA ASP A 135 -5.64 10.49 14.87
C ASP A 135 -4.13 10.75 14.97
N TYR A 136 -3.71 11.97 14.63
CA TYR A 136 -2.31 12.41 14.69
C TYR A 136 -1.90 12.89 16.10
N ASP A 137 -2.63 12.48 17.13
CA ASP A 137 -2.29 12.74 18.53
C ASP A 137 -1.06 11.90 18.93
N CYS A 138 0.11 12.29 18.43
CA CYS A 138 1.39 11.89 18.97
C CYS A 138 1.86 13.00 19.90
N GLU A 139 1.54 12.88 21.20
CA GLU A 139 2.35 13.52 22.22
C GLU A 139 3.78 13.01 22.07
N TYR A 140 4.70 13.90 21.71
CA TYR A 140 6.14 13.66 21.84
C TYR A 140 6.41 13.47 23.34
N VAL A 141 6.64 12.23 23.77
CA VAL A 141 7.32 11.97 25.05
C VAL A 141 8.80 11.98 24.74
N GLU A 142 9.48 13.08 25.06
CA GLU A 142 10.95 13.08 25.15
C GLU A 142 11.35 12.10 26.27
N GLU A 143 12.15 11.07 25.95
CA GLU A 143 12.95 10.32 26.94
C GLU A 143 14.30 11.01 27.18
#